data_AF-A0A4R0YPV4-F1
#
_entry.id   AF-A0A4R0YPV4-F1
#
_cell.length_a   1.000
_cell.length_b   1.000
_cell.length_c   1.000
_cell.angle_alpha   90.00
_cell.angle_beta   90.00
_cell.angle_gamma   90.00
#
_symmetry.space_group_name_H-M   'P 1'
#
loop_
_entity.id
_entity.type
_entity.pdbx_description
1 polymer ?
#
loop_
_entity_poly.entity_id
_entity_poly.type
_entity_poly.pdbx_seq_one_letter_code
_entity_poly.pdbx_strand_id
1 'polypeptide(L)'
;MEKWMGSVATTLLAMSLGVAASDAPVAWKDYSLTPVETLSALPATVRQRLRGDASGVGGIAERGAPFNATDIIMSRDPMRRFIVAGHDGHVWVVALEHGGFAYRKVAHVLKPDGTHREYLLAGKIDSLKDVVDQMKGEGDAAPFDTPYR
;
A
#
# COMPACT_ATOMS: atom_id res chain seq x y z
N MET A 1 -9.79 -53.37 48.55
CA MET A 1 -8.73 -52.37 48.79
C MET A 1 -8.25 -51.91 47.41
N GLU A 2 -8.42 -50.60 47.16
CA GLU A 2 -7.63 -49.72 46.27
C GLU A 2 -7.56 -50.07 44.76
N LYS A 3 -8.29 -49.31 43.91
CA LYS A 3 -7.82 -48.16 43.06
C LYS A 3 -6.75 -48.60 42.06
N TRP A 4 -6.83 -48.28 40.76
CA TRP A 4 -6.48 -46.98 40.21
C TRP A 4 -7.07 -46.85 38.78
N MET A 5 -7.93 -45.85 38.57
CA MET A 5 -8.29 -45.34 37.24
C MET A 5 -7.25 -44.30 36.83
N GLY A 6 -6.40 -44.62 35.86
CA GLY A 6 -5.50 -43.65 35.24
C GLY A 6 -6.24 -42.84 34.18
N SER A 7 -6.64 -41.62 34.51
CA SER A 7 -7.11 -40.65 33.53
C SER A 7 -5.93 -40.09 32.74
N VAL A 8 -5.89 -40.35 31.43
CA VAL A 8 -4.95 -39.71 30.50
C VAL A 8 -5.51 -38.33 30.16
N ALA A 9 -4.94 -37.29 30.77
CA ALA A 9 -5.21 -35.91 30.41
C ALA A 9 -4.64 -35.62 29.02
N THR A 10 -5.52 -35.44 28.04
CA THR A 10 -5.13 -34.98 26.69
C THR A 10 -5.03 -33.47 26.72
N THR A 11 -3.82 -32.92 26.76
CA THR A 11 -3.58 -31.48 26.63
C THR A 11 -3.59 -31.12 25.14
N LEU A 12 -4.68 -30.47 24.69
CA LEU A 12 -4.76 -29.81 23.39
C LEU A 12 -3.89 -28.54 23.41
N LEU A 13 -2.75 -28.60 22.73
CA LEU A 13 -1.90 -27.44 22.46
C LEU A 13 -2.55 -26.60 21.35
N ALA A 14 -3.23 -25.51 21.72
CA ALA A 14 -3.76 -24.55 20.75
C ALA A 14 -2.61 -23.75 20.14
N MET A 15 -2.27 -24.03 18.87
CA MET A 15 -1.43 -23.16 18.06
C MET A 15 -2.24 -21.92 17.69
N SER A 16 -2.00 -20.81 18.37
CA SER A 16 -2.52 -19.49 17.97
C SER A 16 -1.74 -19.01 16.74
N LEU A 17 -2.28 -19.28 15.55
CA LEU A 17 -1.94 -18.53 14.35
C LEU A 17 -2.38 -17.08 14.58
N GLY A 18 -1.42 -16.17 14.75
CA GLY A 18 -1.66 -14.74 14.74
C GLY A 18 -2.18 -14.34 13.37
N VAL A 19 -3.50 -14.30 13.21
CA VAL A 19 -4.13 -13.62 12.08
C VAL A 19 -3.88 -12.13 12.29
N ALA A 20 -2.92 -11.56 11.57
CA ALA A 20 -2.91 -10.12 11.38
C ALA A 20 -4.28 -9.77 10.80
N ALA A 21 -5.04 -8.92 11.49
CA ALA A 21 -6.31 -8.44 10.98
C ALA A 21 -6.03 -7.68 9.68
N SER A 22 -6.15 -8.36 8.53
CA SER A 22 -6.27 -7.68 7.25
C SER A 22 -7.54 -6.87 7.31
N ASP A 23 -7.44 -5.57 7.07
CA ASP A 23 -8.61 -4.73 6.90
C ASP A 23 -9.54 -5.34 5.84
N ALA A 24 -10.85 -5.14 6.03
CA ALA A 24 -11.84 -5.70 5.12
C ALA A 24 -11.64 -5.19 3.68
N PRO A 25 -11.90 -6.02 2.66
CA PRO A 25 -11.83 -5.57 1.28
C PRO A 25 -12.69 -4.32 1.01
N VAL A 26 -12.17 -3.40 0.22
CA VAL A 26 -12.81 -2.13 -0.13
C VAL A 26 -13.31 -2.17 -1.58
N ALA A 27 -14.61 -1.96 -1.77
CA ALA A 27 -15.20 -1.94 -3.10
C ALA A 27 -14.85 -0.67 -3.90
N TRP A 28 -14.28 -0.85 -5.09
CA TRP A 28 -14.00 0.20 -6.06
C TRP A 28 -14.30 -0.26 -7.48
N LYS A 29 -15.33 0.36 -8.10
CA LYS A 29 -15.89 -0.10 -9.39
C LYS A 29 -16.27 -1.59 -9.29
N ASP A 30 -15.81 -2.40 -10.23
CA ASP A 30 -16.07 -3.84 -10.28
C ASP A 30 -15.04 -4.67 -9.47
N TYR A 31 -14.19 -4.01 -8.67
CA TYR A 31 -13.11 -4.65 -7.89
C TYR A 31 -13.39 -4.65 -6.39
N SER A 32 -12.95 -5.71 -5.72
CA SER A 32 -12.94 -5.84 -4.26
C SER A 32 -11.50 -5.81 -3.76
N LEU A 33 -11.00 -4.60 -3.44
CA LEU A 33 -9.59 -4.39 -3.18
C LEU A 33 -9.20 -4.83 -1.76
N THR A 34 -8.32 -5.80 -1.65
CA THR A 34 -7.73 -6.25 -0.38
C THR A 34 -6.59 -5.31 0.04
N PRO A 35 -6.62 -4.72 1.24
CA PRO A 35 -5.59 -3.78 1.72
C PRO A 35 -4.20 -4.38 1.89
N VAL A 36 -3.19 -3.56 1.60
CA VAL A 36 -1.77 -3.86 1.80
C VAL A 36 -1.09 -2.65 2.47
N GLU A 37 -0.49 -2.90 3.62
CA GLU A 37 -0.05 -1.84 4.54
C GLU A 37 1.45 -1.52 4.45
N THR A 38 2.24 -2.30 3.70
CA THR A 38 3.68 -2.08 3.52
C THR A 38 4.08 -2.11 2.04
N LEU A 39 5.12 -1.34 1.69
CA LEU A 39 5.69 -1.33 0.36
C LEU A 39 6.31 -2.70 0.02
N SER A 40 7.00 -3.31 0.99
CA SER A 40 7.65 -4.62 0.85
C SER A 40 6.68 -5.78 0.57
N ALA A 41 5.40 -5.66 0.94
CA ALA A 41 4.37 -6.64 0.61
C ALA A 41 3.87 -6.55 -0.84
N LEU A 42 4.21 -5.48 -1.57
CA LEU A 42 3.86 -5.36 -2.98
C LEU A 42 4.66 -6.39 -3.82
N PRO A 43 4.02 -7.04 -4.81
CA PRO A 43 4.73 -7.88 -5.76
C PRO A 43 5.87 -7.11 -6.45
N ALA A 44 6.97 -7.81 -6.75
CA ALA A 44 8.14 -7.20 -7.39
C ALA A 44 7.80 -6.48 -8.71
N THR A 45 6.84 -7.00 -9.48
CA THR A 45 6.36 -6.37 -10.72
C THR A 45 5.70 -5.01 -10.47
N VAL A 46 4.92 -4.88 -9.40
CA VAL A 46 4.29 -3.60 -8.99
C VAL A 46 5.35 -2.63 -8.50
N ARG A 47 6.27 -3.10 -7.63
CA ARG A 47 7.39 -2.27 -7.15
C ARG A 47 8.26 -1.78 -8.32
N GLN A 48 8.58 -2.63 -9.27
CA GLN A 48 9.36 -2.25 -10.45
C GLN A 48 8.65 -1.19 -11.30
N ARG A 49 7.35 -1.37 -11.59
CA ARG A 49 6.54 -0.38 -12.33
C ARG A 49 6.54 0.99 -11.66
N LEU A 50 6.53 1.02 -10.33
CA LEU A 50 6.59 2.26 -9.55
C LEU A 50 8.01 2.72 -9.24
N ARG A 51 9.05 2.01 -9.68
CA ARG A 51 10.46 2.23 -9.27
C ARG A 51 10.66 2.22 -7.75
N GLY A 52 9.91 1.37 -7.04
CA GLY A 52 9.95 1.24 -5.58
C GLY A 52 11.31 0.82 -5.04
N ASP A 53 12.04 -0.03 -5.76
CA ASP A 53 13.36 -0.54 -5.36
C ASP A 53 14.53 0.37 -5.79
N ALA A 54 14.26 1.54 -6.39
CA ALA A 54 15.32 2.47 -6.75
C ALA A 54 15.99 3.07 -5.51
N SER A 55 17.30 3.32 -5.58
CA SER A 55 18.06 3.93 -4.49
C SER A 55 17.95 5.46 -4.47
N GLY A 56 18.13 6.06 -3.30
CA GLY A 56 18.15 7.51 -3.12
C GLY A 56 16.84 8.16 -3.55
N VAL A 57 16.94 9.36 -4.12
CA VAL A 57 15.78 10.21 -4.49
C VAL A 57 14.76 9.52 -5.40
N GLY A 58 15.16 8.52 -6.19
CA GLY A 58 14.28 7.81 -7.12
C GLY A 58 13.42 6.73 -6.48
N GLY A 59 13.70 6.33 -5.23
CA GLY A 59 13.04 5.22 -4.55
C GLY A 59 11.63 5.54 -4.03
N ILE A 60 11.08 4.60 -3.26
CA ILE A 60 9.90 4.79 -2.42
C ILE A 60 10.26 4.33 -1.01
N ALA A 61 10.07 5.20 -0.02
CA ALA A 61 10.22 4.85 1.38
C ALA A 61 9.01 4.04 1.89
N GLU A 62 9.24 3.15 2.87
CA GLU A 62 8.16 2.47 3.60
C GLU A 62 7.22 3.45 4.31
N ARG A 63 6.02 2.99 4.68
CA ARG A 63 5.07 3.81 5.45
C ARG A 63 5.73 4.32 6.73
N GLY A 64 5.67 5.64 6.94
CA GLY A 64 6.23 6.29 8.13
C GLY A 64 7.75 6.42 8.14
N ALA A 65 8.48 5.82 7.18
CA ALA A 65 9.92 5.98 7.08
C ALA A 65 10.30 7.42 6.64
N PRO A 66 11.55 7.85 6.88
CA PRO A 66 12.06 9.12 6.39
C PRO A 66 12.03 9.20 4.86
N PHE A 67 11.69 10.38 4.35
CA PHE A 67 11.74 10.72 2.93
C PHE A 67 11.84 12.25 2.80
N ASN A 68 12.26 12.73 1.63
CA ASN A 68 12.34 14.16 1.32
C ASN A 68 10.92 14.71 1.05
N ALA A 69 10.24 15.17 2.09
CA ALA A 69 8.89 15.74 1.98
C ALA A 69 8.87 17.16 1.40
N THR A 70 9.94 17.94 1.63
CA THR A 70 10.05 19.34 1.24
C THR A 70 10.97 19.51 0.03
N ASP A 71 11.26 20.76 -0.34
CA ASP A 71 12.23 21.16 -1.36
C ASP A 71 13.70 21.00 -0.93
N ILE A 72 13.97 20.75 0.36
CA ILE A 72 15.32 20.43 0.85
C ILE A 72 15.57 18.93 0.67
N ILE A 73 16.49 18.59 -0.23
CA ILE A 73 16.74 17.21 -0.66
C ILE A 73 17.99 16.64 0.01
N MET A 74 17.81 15.52 0.72
CA MET A 74 18.87 14.62 1.17
C MET A 74 19.06 13.52 0.11
N SER A 75 20.23 13.44 -0.52
CA SER A 75 20.46 12.53 -1.67
C SER A 75 20.22 11.05 -1.37
N ARG A 76 20.34 10.64 -0.11
CA ARG A 76 20.15 9.25 0.35
C ARG A 76 18.68 8.87 0.56
N ASP A 77 17.81 9.85 0.75
CA ASP A 77 16.42 9.62 1.12
C ASP A 77 15.51 9.65 -0.13
N PRO A 78 14.48 8.80 -0.21
CA PRO A 78 13.51 8.84 -1.32
C PRO A 78 12.75 10.16 -1.40
N MET A 79 12.29 10.53 -2.60
CA MET A 79 11.32 11.64 -2.78
C MET A 79 9.88 11.21 -2.57
N ARG A 80 9.63 9.91 -2.40
CA ARG A 80 8.30 9.32 -2.38
C ARG A 80 8.15 8.40 -1.19
N ARG A 81 6.97 8.33 -0.61
CA ARG A 81 6.68 7.43 0.53
C ARG A 81 5.39 6.68 0.32
N PHE A 82 5.42 5.40 0.65
CA PHE A 82 4.25 4.54 0.60
C PHE A 82 3.23 4.96 1.66
N ILE A 83 1.97 5.13 1.26
CA ILE A 83 0.85 5.30 2.17
C ILE A 83 0.20 3.94 2.33
N VAL A 84 -0.66 3.52 1.41
CA VAL A 84 -1.42 2.26 1.48
C VAL A 84 -1.63 1.74 0.07
N ALA A 85 -1.88 0.45 -0.07
CA ALA A 85 -2.30 -0.14 -1.33
C ALA A 85 -3.51 -1.04 -1.17
N GLY A 86 -4.15 -1.35 -2.29
CA GLY A 86 -5.21 -2.33 -2.39
C GLY A 86 -5.10 -3.11 -3.69
N HIS A 87 -5.48 -4.39 -3.68
CA HIS A 87 -5.47 -5.19 -4.90
C HIS A 87 -6.66 -6.12 -5.04
N ASP A 88 -7.01 -6.40 -6.30
CA ASP A 88 -7.92 -7.46 -6.70
C ASP A 88 -7.29 -8.18 -7.90
N GLY A 89 -6.81 -9.41 -7.67
CA GLY A 89 -5.95 -10.12 -8.62
C GLY A 89 -4.71 -9.30 -9.05
N HIS A 90 -4.66 -8.92 -10.33
CA HIS A 90 -3.56 -8.13 -10.92
C HIS A 90 -3.86 -6.63 -11.05
N VAL A 91 -5.00 -6.16 -10.53
CA VAL A 91 -5.33 -4.75 -10.47
C VAL A 91 -4.88 -4.20 -9.12
N TRP A 92 -4.09 -3.13 -9.15
CA TRP A 92 -3.52 -2.51 -7.97
C TRP A 92 -3.90 -1.03 -7.90
N VAL A 93 -4.19 -0.57 -6.70
CA VAL A 93 -4.26 0.85 -6.34
C VAL A 93 -3.18 1.09 -5.30
N VAL A 94 -2.23 1.98 -5.58
CA VAL A 94 -1.12 2.29 -4.67
C VAL A 94 -1.08 3.78 -4.40
N ALA A 95 -1.34 4.18 -3.16
CA ALA A 95 -1.27 5.56 -2.73
C ALA A 95 0.13 5.91 -2.22
N LEU A 96 0.72 6.97 -2.77
CA LEU A 96 2.03 7.47 -2.40
C LEU A 96 1.96 8.95 -2.04
N GLU A 97 2.86 9.38 -1.17
CA GLU A 97 3.27 10.78 -1.04
C GLU A 97 4.40 11.06 -2.02
N HIS A 98 4.41 12.23 -2.66
CA HIS A 98 5.54 12.81 -3.36
C HIS A 98 5.91 14.12 -2.66
N GLY A 99 7.15 14.24 -2.20
CA GLY A 99 7.67 15.50 -1.68
C GLY A 99 8.25 16.40 -2.77
N GLY A 100 8.97 17.44 -2.32
CA GLY A 100 9.48 18.52 -3.17
C GLY A 100 8.66 19.80 -3.01
N PHE A 101 8.87 20.76 -3.93
CA PHE A 101 8.21 22.07 -3.91
C PHE A 101 6.67 21.97 -3.92
N ALA A 102 6.12 20.96 -4.61
CA ALA A 102 4.69 20.69 -4.68
C ALA A 102 4.38 19.33 -4.06
N TYR A 103 4.53 19.25 -2.72
CA TYR A 103 4.13 18.06 -1.97
C TYR A 103 2.69 17.68 -2.32
N ARG A 104 2.49 16.41 -2.66
CA ARG A 104 1.18 15.89 -3.07
C ARG A 104 1.04 14.42 -2.73
N LYS A 105 -0.19 13.93 -2.77
CA LYS A 105 -0.52 12.52 -2.64
C LYS A 105 -1.19 12.03 -3.91
N VAL A 106 -0.81 10.85 -4.35
CA VAL A 106 -1.24 10.29 -5.63
C VAL A 106 -1.59 8.83 -5.45
N ALA A 107 -2.78 8.42 -5.89
CA ALA A 107 -3.10 7.02 -6.09
C ALA A 107 -2.77 6.60 -7.52
N HIS A 108 -1.89 5.61 -7.66
CA HIS A 108 -1.56 4.96 -8.92
C HIS A 108 -2.43 3.71 -9.10
N VAL A 109 -3.25 3.70 -10.14
CA VAL A 109 -4.01 2.53 -10.58
C VAL A 109 -3.21 1.80 -11.65
N LEU A 110 -2.82 0.56 -11.36
CA LEU A 110 -2.05 -0.29 -12.25
C LEU A 110 -2.91 -1.50 -12.65
N LYS A 111 -3.05 -1.72 -13.95
CA LYS A 111 -3.77 -2.87 -14.51
C LYS A 111 -2.81 -3.84 -15.24
N PRO A 112 -3.21 -5.11 -15.45
CA PRO A 112 -2.39 -6.10 -16.14
C PRO A 112 -2.15 -5.78 -17.62
N ASP A 113 -3.04 -5.01 -18.27
CA ASP A 113 -2.91 -4.57 -19.67
C ASP A 113 -1.85 -3.47 -19.87
N GLY A 114 -1.11 -3.11 -18.82
CA GLY A 114 -0.11 -2.04 -18.83
C GLY A 114 -0.67 -0.66 -18.48
N THR A 115 -2.00 -0.50 -18.36
CA THR A 115 -2.60 0.77 -17.97
C THR A 115 -2.06 1.23 -16.62
N HIS A 116 -1.70 2.50 -16.57
CA HIS A 116 -1.30 3.24 -15.37
C HIS A 116 -2.08 4.55 -15.36
N ARG A 117 -2.89 4.78 -14.34
CA ARG A 117 -3.60 6.05 -14.12
C ARG A 117 -3.25 6.62 -12.77
N GLU A 118 -3.31 7.94 -12.65
CA GLU A 118 -3.01 8.66 -11.42
C GLU A 118 -4.19 9.50 -10.98
N TYR A 119 -4.45 9.52 -9.67
CA TYR A 119 -5.50 10.32 -9.04
C TYR A 119 -4.86 11.15 -7.94
N LEU A 120 -5.07 12.47 -7.98
CA LEU A 120 -4.65 13.34 -6.88
C LEU A 120 -5.51 13.07 -5.65
N LEU A 121 -4.86 12.97 -4.50
CA LEU A 121 -5.51 12.76 -3.21
C LEU A 121 -5.36 14.02 -2.35
N ALA A 122 -6.44 14.38 -1.67
CA ALA A 122 -6.53 15.52 -0.77
C ALA A 122 -6.64 15.07 0.70
N GLY A 123 -6.52 16.04 1.61
CA GLY A 123 -6.80 15.80 3.03
C GLY A 123 -5.90 14.75 3.67
N LYS A 124 -6.37 14.07 4.72
CA LYS A 124 -5.67 12.97 5.38
C LYS A 124 -6.03 11.64 4.70
N ILE A 125 -5.08 10.71 4.63
CA ILE A 125 -5.28 9.35 4.10
C ILE A 125 -4.75 8.40 5.17
N ASP A 126 -5.64 7.71 5.87
CA ASP A 126 -5.27 6.74 6.91
C ASP A 126 -5.51 5.29 6.45
N SER A 127 -6.38 5.09 5.45
CA SER A 127 -6.82 3.78 5.01
C SER A 127 -7.00 3.69 3.49
N LEU A 128 -7.10 2.46 2.96
CA LEU A 128 -7.49 2.23 1.57
C LEU A 128 -8.88 2.79 1.25
N LYS A 129 -9.79 2.79 2.24
CA LYS A 129 -11.13 3.35 2.07
C LYS A 129 -11.08 4.84 1.77
N ASP A 130 -10.23 5.59 2.46
CA ASP A 130 -10.07 7.03 2.21
C ASP A 130 -9.58 7.30 0.79
N VAL A 131 -8.63 6.49 0.31
CA VAL A 131 -8.13 6.56 -1.07
C VAL A 131 -9.28 6.33 -2.06
N VAL A 132 -10.03 5.25 -1.87
CA VAL A 132 -11.12 4.86 -2.78
C VAL A 132 -12.26 5.89 -2.78
N ASP A 133 -12.62 6.44 -1.63
CA ASP A 133 -13.68 7.45 -1.52
C ASP A 133 -13.31 8.74 -2.27
N GLN A 134 -12.05 9.17 -2.21
CA GLN A 134 -11.58 10.33 -2.96
C GLN A 134 -11.48 10.08 -4.47
N MET A 135 -11.10 8.86 -4.88
CA MET A 135 -11.13 8.46 -6.29
C MET A 135 -12.54 8.39 -6.89
N LYS A 136 -13.59 8.25 -6.06
CA LYS A 136 -15.00 8.29 -6.48
C LYS A 136 -15.54 9.72 -6.60
N GLY A 137 -15.02 10.63 -5.76
CA GLY A 137 -15.58 11.96 -5.55
C GLY A 137 -15.41 12.92 -6.71
N GLU A 138 -14.19 13.06 -7.26
CA GLU A 138 -13.89 14.08 -8.27
C GLU A 138 -12.44 13.99 -8.80
N GLY A 139 -11.77 12.86 -8.60
CA GLY A 139 -10.41 12.67 -9.08
C GLY A 139 -10.41 12.50 -10.60
N ASP A 140 -10.38 13.60 -11.35
CA ASP A 140 -9.93 13.55 -12.73
C ASP A 140 -8.59 12.81 -12.74
N ALA A 141 -8.45 11.83 -13.64
CA ALA A 141 -7.15 11.25 -13.89
C ALA A 141 -6.22 12.42 -14.19
N ALA A 142 -5.21 12.63 -13.36
CA ALA A 142 -4.45 13.85 -13.43
C ALA A 142 -3.87 13.98 -14.85
N PRO A 143 -4.09 15.10 -15.58
CA PRO A 143 -3.55 15.29 -16.92
C PRO A 143 -2.06 15.58 -16.80
N PHE A 144 -1.27 14.59 -16.40
CA PHE A 144 0.17 14.68 -16.39
C PHE A 144 0.73 13.68 -17.39
N ASP A 145 0.64 14.07 -18.66
CA ASP A 145 1.60 13.63 -19.67
C ASP A 145 2.95 14.29 -19.33
N THR A 146 3.71 13.70 -18.41
CA THR A 146 5.12 14.07 -18.25
C THR A 146 5.99 12.83 -18.09
N PRO A 147 6.90 12.57 -19.04
CA PRO A 147 7.89 11.52 -18.92
C PRO A 147 8.99 12.02 -17.97
N TYR A 148 8.90 11.69 -16.68
CA TYR A 148 10.08 11.78 -15.83
C TYR A 148 10.90 10.49 -15.97
N ARG A 149 11.83 10.54 -16.93
CA ARG A 149 13.03 9.69 -17.00
C ARG A 149 13.76 9.70 -15.66
#